data_AF-A0AAE8MHF5-F1
#
_entry.id   AF-A0AAE8MHF5-F1
#
_cell.length_a   1.000
_cell.length_b   1.000
_cell.length_c   1.000
_cell.angle_alpha   90.00
_cell.angle_beta   90.00
_cell.angle_gamma   90.00
#
_symmetry.space_group_name_H-M   'P 1'
#
loop_
_entity.id
_entity.type
_entity.pdbx_description
1 polymer ?
#
loop_
_entity_poly.entity_id
_entity_poly.type
_entity_poly.pdbx_seq_one_letter_code
_entity_poly.pdbx_strand_id
1 'polypeptide(L)'
;MVEFDFQDGDLAALQGKVIVVTGGSSGIGLATVELLLSIGASVVCGDVQSPPKKIEGAYEFVKTDVTKWEELLVLFHKAKEVHGCIDHVFANAGVGPRADYLSTQLDQNGNLIEPSSENLDINLKGVINTSTLAIHYLRQQSEGGSIIITGSATGLQRFRAVDYATSKHGVLGFGRGLVPLLKAAQLPIRVNTLAPSWTDSSVLPSLKRQLNNINVEVQPASVVARCAAYLMADVSMNGQLVHVQRGKCAEVDNAVLLPAYERINGNDYPTEDEVLERLAAAAA
;
A
#
# COMPACT_ATOMS: atom_id res chain seq x y z
N MET A 1 18.46 8.78 -1.92
CA MET A 1 17.36 8.62 -0.95
C MET A 1 17.70 9.48 0.24
N VAL A 2 16.70 10.13 0.83
CA VAL A 2 16.87 10.86 2.09
C VAL A 2 16.34 9.96 3.20
N GLU A 3 17.24 9.48 4.07
CA GLU A 3 16.86 8.71 5.26
C GLU A 3 16.22 9.64 6.29
N PHE A 4 15.21 9.13 7.00
CA PHE A 4 14.59 9.82 8.12
C PHE A 4 14.26 8.83 9.24
N ASP A 5 14.25 9.34 10.47
CA ASP A 5 13.96 8.60 11.69
C ASP A 5 12.75 9.22 12.40
N PHE A 6 12.04 8.42 13.17
CA PHE A 6 10.90 8.84 13.98
C PHE A 6 10.82 8.01 15.27
N GLN A 7 10.22 8.60 16.29
CA GLN A 7 10.09 8.05 17.64
C GLN A 7 8.64 7.66 17.93
N ASP A 8 8.41 6.93 19.03
CA ASP A 8 7.05 6.50 19.43
C ASP A 8 6.11 7.69 19.66
N GLY A 9 6.65 8.83 20.14
CA GLY A 9 5.89 10.06 20.33
C GLY A 9 5.29 10.61 19.03
N ASP A 10 5.93 10.36 17.89
CA ASP A 10 5.45 10.81 16.58
C ASP A 10 4.21 10.03 16.13
N LEU A 11 3.94 8.87 16.75
CA LEU A 11 2.77 8.05 16.45
C LEU A 11 1.54 8.42 17.29
N ALA A 12 1.70 9.27 18.31
CA ALA A 12 0.64 9.61 19.26
C ALA A 12 -0.59 10.27 18.60
N ALA A 13 -0.41 10.91 17.44
CA ALA A 13 -1.49 11.51 16.65
C ALA A 13 -2.53 10.48 16.15
N LEU A 14 -2.21 9.17 16.21
CA LEU A 14 -3.12 8.07 15.84
C LEU A 14 -4.05 7.65 16.98
N GLN A 15 -3.85 8.14 18.20
CA GLN A 15 -4.73 7.83 19.32
C GLN A 15 -6.16 8.29 19.01
N GLY A 16 -7.14 7.39 19.19
CA GLY A 16 -8.55 7.67 18.90
C GLY A 16 -8.91 7.75 17.42
N LYS A 17 -7.97 7.52 16.50
CA LYS A 17 -8.22 7.49 15.05
C LYS A 17 -8.86 6.19 14.60
N VAL A 18 -9.62 6.23 13.52
CA VAL A 18 -10.26 5.07 12.90
C VAL A 18 -9.53 4.68 11.63
N ILE A 19 -8.98 3.47 11.60
CA ILE A 19 -8.16 2.99 10.49
C ILE A 19 -8.77 1.74 9.86
N VAL A 20 -8.97 1.76 8.54
CA VAL A 20 -9.32 0.57 7.76
C VAL A 20 -8.03 -0.09 7.25
N VAL A 21 -7.84 -1.38 7.48
CA VAL A 21 -6.66 -2.13 7.03
C VAL A 21 -7.09 -3.34 6.20
N THR A 22 -6.56 -3.50 4.99
CA THR A 22 -6.73 -4.73 4.21
C THR A 22 -5.51 -5.65 4.37
N GLY A 23 -5.74 -6.97 4.42
CA GLY A 23 -4.68 -7.94 4.69
C GLY A 23 -4.14 -7.87 6.12
N GLY A 24 -5.00 -7.48 7.08
CA GLY A 24 -4.62 -7.21 8.46
C GLY A 24 -4.52 -8.46 9.37
N SER A 25 -4.69 -9.66 8.83
CA SER A 25 -4.65 -10.91 9.63
C SER A 25 -3.29 -11.61 9.63
N SER A 26 -2.31 -11.12 8.87
CA SER A 26 -0.96 -11.69 8.84
C SER A 26 0.14 -10.68 8.50
N GLY A 27 1.40 -11.06 8.74
CA GLY A 27 2.58 -10.31 8.29
C GLY A 27 2.57 -8.82 8.68
N ILE A 28 2.86 -7.95 7.72
CA ILE A 28 2.89 -6.49 7.90
C ILE A 28 1.55 -5.97 8.38
N GLY A 29 0.43 -6.43 7.80
CA GLY A 29 -0.89 -5.96 8.16
C GLY A 29 -1.25 -6.26 9.61
N LEU A 30 -0.99 -7.48 10.08
CA LEU A 30 -1.23 -7.86 11.48
C LEU A 30 -0.34 -7.05 12.44
N ALA A 31 0.95 -6.89 12.11
CA ALA A 31 1.84 -6.06 12.93
C ALA A 31 1.38 -4.60 12.99
N THR A 32 0.82 -4.06 11.90
CA THR A 32 0.24 -2.72 11.88
C THR A 32 -1.03 -2.65 12.72
N VAL A 33 -1.93 -3.64 12.62
CA VAL A 33 -3.15 -3.71 13.45
C VAL A 33 -2.78 -3.71 14.93
N GLU A 34 -1.87 -4.59 15.36
CA GLU A 34 -1.43 -4.69 16.76
C GLU A 34 -0.80 -3.38 17.27
N LEU A 35 0.03 -2.75 16.44
CA LEU A 35 0.65 -1.45 16.77
C LEU A 35 -0.41 -0.35 16.93
N LEU A 36 -1.33 -0.20 15.97
CA LEU A 36 -2.37 0.83 16.00
C LEU A 36 -3.26 0.69 17.24
N LEU A 37 -3.66 -0.53 17.58
CA LEU A 37 -4.45 -0.80 18.77
C LEU A 37 -3.67 -0.47 20.06
N SER A 38 -2.36 -0.76 20.10
CA SER A 38 -1.52 -0.41 21.25
C SER A 38 -1.38 1.10 21.48
N ILE A 39 -1.55 1.91 20.43
CA ILE A 39 -1.57 3.39 20.50
C ILE A 39 -2.95 3.91 20.93
N GLY A 40 -3.98 3.05 20.96
CA GLY A 40 -5.35 3.43 21.28
C GLY A 40 -6.16 3.89 20.07
N ALA A 41 -5.77 3.48 18.87
CA ALA A 41 -6.59 3.64 17.67
C ALA A 41 -7.69 2.57 17.59
N SER A 42 -8.70 2.81 16.75
CA SER A 42 -9.69 1.81 16.35
C SER A 42 -9.35 1.25 14.97
N VAL A 43 -9.44 -0.06 14.80
CA VAL A 43 -9.06 -0.73 13.56
C VAL A 43 -10.18 -1.61 13.03
N VAL A 44 -10.57 -1.39 11.77
CA VAL A 44 -11.48 -2.25 11.03
C VAL A 44 -10.69 -3.01 9.98
N CYS A 45 -10.57 -4.31 10.15
CA CYS A 45 -9.68 -5.17 9.39
C CYS A 45 -10.45 -6.02 8.39
N GLY A 46 -10.06 -5.92 7.12
CA GLY A 46 -10.53 -6.76 6.02
C GLY A 46 -9.49 -7.79 5.61
N ASP A 47 -9.81 -9.08 5.71
CA ASP A 47 -8.94 -10.17 5.22
C ASP A 47 -9.78 -11.41 4.89
N VAL A 48 -9.29 -12.29 4.01
CA VAL A 48 -9.95 -13.55 3.66
C VAL A 48 -9.90 -14.57 4.79
N GLN A 49 -8.95 -14.42 5.71
CA GLN A 49 -8.79 -15.23 6.91
C GLN A 49 -8.85 -14.36 8.17
N SER A 50 -9.43 -14.87 9.25
CA SER A 50 -9.35 -14.21 10.56
C SER A 50 -7.91 -14.23 11.10
N PRO A 51 -7.52 -13.29 11.97
CA PRO A 51 -6.20 -13.31 12.59
C PRO A 51 -5.96 -14.62 13.36
N PRO A 52 -4.70 -15.11 13.45
CA PRO A 52 -4.37 -16.40 14.06
C PRO A 52 -4.59 -16.44 15.57
N LYS A 53 -4.79 -15.27 16.20
CA LYS A 53 -5.07 -15.10 17.61
C LYS A 53 -6.20 -14.09 17.77
N LYS A 54 -6.92 -14.19 18.89
CA LYS A 54 -7.89 -13.17 19.27
C LYS A 54 -7.17 -11.84 19.47
N ILE A 55 -7.65 -10.80 18.82
CA ILE A 55 -7.17 -9.42 18.98
C ILE A 55 -8.09 -8.72 19.97
N GLU A 56 -7.50 -8.04 20.96
CA GLU A 56 -8.21 -7.26 21.97
C GLU A 56 -8.15 -5.76 21.64
N GLY A 57 -9.04 -4.97 22.23
CA GLY A 57 -9.15 -3.53 21.97
C GLY A 57 -10.27 -3.17 20.99
N ALA A 58 -10.19 -1.96 20.42
CA ALA A 58 -11.16 -1.45 19.45
C ALA A 58 -10.91 -2.04 18.05
N TYR A 59 -11.09 -3.34 17.92
CA TYR A 59 -10.80 -4.12 16.72
C TYR A 59 -12.08 -4.79 16.18
N GLU A 60 -12.37 -4.56 14.90
CA GLU A 60 -13.46 -5.21 14.19
C GLU A 60 -12.89 -5.99 12.99
N PHE A 61 -13.28 -7.26 12.84
CA PHE A 61 -12.88 -8.09 11.70
C PHE A 61 -14.04 -8.29 10.74
N VAL A 62 -13.81 -8.00 9.46
CA VAL A 62 -14.73 -8.29 8.37
C VAL A 62 -14.03 -9.23 7.40
N LYS A 63 -14.65 -10.38 7.10
CA LYS A 63 -14.10 -11.27 6.07
C LYS A 63 -14.20 -10.56 4.71
N THR A 64 -13.06 -10.33 4.07
CA THR A 64 -12.99 -9.52 2.85
C THR A 64 -11.94 -10.05 1.88
N ASP A 65 -12.38 -10.45 0.70
CA ASP A 65 -11.58 -10.65 -0.50
C ASP A 65 -11.50 -9.35 -1.30
N VAL A 66 -10.30 -8.75 -1.36
CA VAL A 66 -10.06 -7.47 -2.04
C VAL A 66 -10.29 -7.53 -3.56
N THR A 67 -10.36 -8.72 -4.15
CA THR A 67 -10.69 -8.89 -5.57
C THR A 67 -12.18 -8.69 -5.86
N LYS A 68 -13.01 -8.74 -4.81
CA LYS A 68 -14.47 -8.62 -4.89
C LYS A 68 -14.93 -7.26 -4.36
N TRP A 69 -15.46 -6.45 -5.27
CA TRP A 69 -15.94 -5.11 -4.98
C TRP A 69 -16.98 -5.06 -3.85
N GLU A 70 -17.95 -5.97 -3.86
CA GLU A 70 -19.01 -6.01 -2.85
C GLU A 70 -18.50 -6.31 -1.44
N GLU A 71 -17.47 -7.16 -1.29
CA GLU A 71 -16.90 -7.45 0.02
C GLU A 71 -16.10 -6.25 0.57
N LEU A 72 -15.46 -5.47 -0.31
CA LEU A 72 -14.83 -4.21 0.06
C LEU A 72 -15.87 -3.14 0.44
N LEU A 73 -17.01 -3.05 -0.26
CA LEU A 73 -18.10 -2.16 0.14
C LEU A 73 -18.56 -2.47 1.57
N VAL A 74 -18.79 -3.74 1.89
CA VAL A 74 -19.18 -4.18 3.24
C VAL A 74 -18.16 -3.77 4.30
N LEU A 75 -16.86 -3.92 4.03
CA LEU A 75 -15.78 -3.50 4.93
C LEU A 75 -15.87 -2.01 5.27
N PHE A 76 -15.97 -1.15 4.25
CA PHE A 76 -16.04 0.30 4.44
C PHE A 76 -17.35 0.76 5.07
N HIS A 77 -18.48 0.13 4.69
CA HIS A 77 -19.76 0.36 5.35
C HIS A 77 -19.70 0.04 6.84
N LYS A 78 -19.09 -1.10 7.20
CA LYS A 78 -18.93 -1.49 8.60
C LYS A 78 -18.10 -0.46 9.38
N ALA A 79 -17.00 0.04 8.81
CA ALA A 79 -16.19 1.07 9.45
C ALA A 79 -16.98 2.37 9.69
N LYS A 80 -17.72 2.82 8.68
CA LYS A 80 -18.57 4.01 8.80
C LYS A 80 -19.73 3.82 9.78
N GLU A 81 -20.34 2.64 9.81
CA GLU A 81 -21.44 2.29 10.71
C GLU A 81 -21.00 2.29 12.18
N VAL A 82 -19.86 1.66 12.48
CA VAL A 82 -19.39 1.48 13.87
C VAL A 82 -18.80 2.77 14.44
N HIS A 83 -18.05 3.53 13.64
CA HIS A 83 -17.28 4.66 14.14
C HIS A 83 -17.75 6.03 13.65
N GLY A 84 -18.59 6.09 12.63
CA GLY A 84 -19.07 7.35 12.06
C GLY A 84 -18.04 8.09 11.18
N CYS A 85 -16.77 7.69 11.16
CA CYS A 85 -15.70 8.25 10.33
C CYS A 85 -14.67 7.19 9.92
N ILE A 86 -13.78 7.58 9.00
CA ILE A 86 -12.55 6.85 8.65
C ILE A 86 -11.45 7.90 8.56
N ASP A 87 -10.39 7.82 9.37
CA ASP A 87 -9.27 8.78 9.33
C ASP A 87 -8.17 8.33 8.38
N HIS A 88 -7.86 7.03 8.38
CA HIS A 88 -6.78 6.47 7.57
C HIS A 88 -7.17 5.14 6.93
N VAL A 89 -6.60 4.84 5.77
CA VAL A 89 -6.75 3.54 5.11
C VAL A 89 -5.38 2.97 4.75
N PHE A 90 -5.15 1.71 5.08
CA PHE A 90 -3.97 0.97 4.68
C PHE A 90 -4.35 -0.12 3.66
N ALA A 91 -4.10 0.16 2.37
CA ALA A 91 -4.25 -0.78 1.28
C ALA A 91 -3.03 -1.71 1.24
N ASN A 92 -3.07 -2.75 2.09
CA ASN A 92 -1.92 -3.63 2.37
C ASN A 92 -2.05 -5.06 1.83
N ALA A 93 -3.26 -5.54 1.58
CA ALA A 93 -3.48 -6.90 1.09
C ALA A 93 -2.58 -7.22 -0.13
N GLY A 94 -1.95 -8.39 -0.09
CA GLY A 94 -1.07 -8.83 -1.16
C GLY A 94 -0.61 -10.28 -1.00
N VAL A 95 -0.25 -10.89 -2.13
CA VAL A 95 0.25 -12.26 -2.23
C VAL A 95 1.58 -12.32 -2.98
N GLY A 96 2.28 -13.43 -2.80
CA GLY A 96 3.52 -13.73 -3.53
C GLY A 96 3.27 -14.05 -5.01
N PRO A 97 4.35 -14.33 -5.76
CA PRO A 97 4.27 -14.74 -7.17
C PRO A 97 3.39 -15.98 -7.34
N ARG A 98 2.59 -16.01 -8.42
CA ARG A 98 1.63 -17.08 -8.76
C ARG A 98 1.81 -17.61 -10.18
N ALA A 99 2.31 -16.79 -11.10
CA ALA A 99 2.48 -17.18 -12.50
C ALA A 99 3.84 -17.83 -12.78
N ASP A 100 3.83 -18.91 -13.58
CA ASP A 100 5.02 -19.46 -14.22
C ASP A 100 4.98 -19.19 -15.73
N TYR A 101 5.70 -18.16 -16.16
CA TYR A 101 5.76 -17.72 -17.56
C TYR A 101 6.60 -18.63 -18.47
N LEU A 102 7.29 -19.62 -17.90
CA LEU A 102 8.04 -20.62 -18.66
C LEU A 102 7.30 -21.97 -18.68
N SER A 103 6.11 -22.04 -18.07
CA SER A 103 5.29 -23.25 -18.08
C SER A 103 4.95 -23.65 -19.50
N THR A 104 5.17 -24.94 -19.80
CA THR A 104 4.73 -25.59 -21.03
C THR A 104 3.54 -26.51 -20.79
N GLN A 105 2.81 -26.31 -19.68
CA GLN A 105 1.67 -27.16 -19.33
C GLN A 105 0.53 -26.93 -20.33
N LEU A 106 -0.09 -28.04 -20.73
CA LEU A 106 -1.21 -28.04 -21.66
C LEU A 106 -2.50 -28.45 -20.93
N ASP A 107 -3.63 -27.91 -21.37
CA ASP A 107 -4.96 -28.32 -20.92
C ASP A 107 -5.33 -29.72 -21.47
N GLN A 108 -6.52 -30.20 -21.11
CA GLN A 108 -7.05 -31.48 -21.58
C GLN A 108 -7.25 -31.58 -23.10
N ASN A 109 -7.19 -30.45 -23.83
CA ASN A 109 -7.31 -30.37 -25.28
C ASN A 109 -5.95 -30.19 -25.98
N GLY A 110 -4.84 -30.15 -25.24
CA GLY A 110 -3.51 -29.93 -25.77
C GLY A 110 -3.14 -28.46 -26.02
N ASN A 111 -3.92 -27.50 -25.51
CA ASN A 111 -3.62 -26.07 -25.62
C ASN A 111 -2.77 -25.59 -24.45
N LEU A 112 -1.88 -24.62 -24.68
CA LEU A 112 -1.11 -24.00 -23.60
C LEU A 112 -2.05 -23.36 -22.56
N ILE A 113 -1.80 -23.66 -21.28
CA ILE A 113 -2.57 -23.09 -20.17
C ILE A 113 -2.22 -21.60 -20.02
N GLU A 114 -3.24 -20.76 -19.89
CA GLU A 114 -3.08 -19.34 -19.62
C GLU A 114 -2.39 -19.11 -18.25
N PRO A 115 -1.39 -18.22 -18.15
CA PRO A 115 -0.78 -17.89 -16.88
C PRO A 115 -1.77 -17.19 -15.94
N SER A 116 -1.69 -17.50 -14.64
CA SER A 116 -2.58 -16.91 -13.64
C SER A 116 -2.45 -15.37 -13.55
N SER A 117 -3.59 -14.67 -13.51
CA SER A 117 -3.69 -13.24 -13.21
C SER A 117 -3.91 -12.93 -11.73
N GLU A 118 -4.05 -13.95 -10.88
CA GLU A 118 -4.46 -13.80 -9.47
C GLU A 118 -3.57 -12.80 -8.70
N ASN A 119 -2.26 -12.79 -8.99
CA ASN A 119 -1.34 -11.83 -8.40
C ASN A 119 -1.71 -10.38 -8.74
N LEU A 120 -2.04 -10.10 -10.01
CA LEU A 120 -2.45 -8.76 -10.46
C LEU A 120 -3.81 -8.37 -9.85
N ASP A 121 -4.75 -9.32 -9.82
CA ASP A 121 -6.08 -9.09 -9.25
C ASP A 121 -6.02 -8.71 -7.76
N ILE A 122 -5.16 -9.37 -6.99
CA ILE A 122 -5.00 -9.08 -5.56
C ILE A 122 -4.10 -7.86 -5.34
N ASN A 123 -2.88 -7.87 -5.89
CA ASN A 123 -1.84 -6.90 -5.53
C ASN A 123 -2.03 -5.53 -6.19
N LEU A 124 -2.70 -5.46 -7.35
CA LEU A 124 -2.92 -4.22 -8.09
C LEU A 124 -4.38 -3.81 -8.05
N LYS A 125 -5.29 -4.63 -8.59
CA LYS A 125 -6.72 -4.30 -8.61
C LYS A 125 -7.29 -4.16 -7.20
N GLY A 126 -6.91 -5.03 -6.26
CA GLY A 126 -7.30 -4.90 -4.85
C GLY A 126 -6.86 -3.57 -4.21
N VAL A 127 -5.64 -3.10 -4.51
CA VAL A 127 -5.14 -1.79 -4.06
C VAL A 127 -5.92 -0.64 -4.69
N ILE A 128 -6.18 -0.70 -5.99
CA ILE A 128 -6.97 0.29 -6.72
C ILE A 128 -8.38 0.40 -6.13
N ASN A 129 -9.06 -0.74 -5.95
CA ASN A 129 -10.41 -0.80 -5.41
C ASN A 129 -10.47 -0.25 -3.97
N THR A 130 -9.54 -0.69 -3.10
CA THR A 130 -9.46 -0.22 -1.71
C THR A 130 -9.23 1.30 -1.66
N SER A 131 -8.32 1.81 -2.49
CA SER A 131 -8.00 3.24 -2.53
C SER A 131 -9.15 4.07 -3.11
N THR A 132 -9.90 3.53 -4.07
CA THR A 132 -11.09 4.17 -4.63
C THR A 132 -12.17 4.38 -3.57
N LEU A 133 -12.44 3.35 -2.75
CA LEU A 133 -13.35 3.48 -1.62
C LEU A 133 -12.81 4.42 -0.54
N ALA A 134 -11.50 4.35 -0.24
CA ALA A 134 -10.87 5.30 0.67
C ALA A 134 -11.13 6.75 0.24
N ILE A 135 -10.87 7.09 -1.03
CA ILE A 135 -11.13 8.43 -1.57
C ILE A 135 -12.60 8.81 -1.42
N HIS A 136 -13.53 7.88 -1.71
CA HIS A 136 -14.96 8.13 -1.59
C HIS A 136 -15.37 8.52 -0.17
N TYR A 137 -14.88 7.84 0.86
CA TYR A 137 -15.24 8.12 2.26
C TYR A 137 -14.46 9.31 2.82
N LEU A 138 -13.16 9.40 2.57
CA LEU A 138 -12.31 10.47 3.09
C LEU A 138 -12.75 11.84 2.56
N ARG A 139 -13.13 11.96 1.27
CA ARG A 139 -13.56 13.24 0.69
C ARG A 139 -14.88 13.79 1.26
N GLN A 140 -15.64 12.97 2.00
CA GLN A 140 -16.87 13.41 2.67
C GLN A 140 -16.60 14.10 4.01
N GLN A 141 -15.34 14.09 4.47
CA GLN A 141 -14.91 14.66 5.74
C GLN A 141 -14.13 15.95 5.46
N SER A 142 -14.36 17.01 6.26
CA SER A 142 -13.65 18.29 6.09
C SER A 142 -12.13 18.14 6.24
N GLU A 143 -11.70 17.34 7.21
CA GLU A 143 -10.29 17.06 7.50
C GLU A 143 -9.66 16.07 6.51
N GLY A 144 -10.48 15.42 5.67
CA GLY A 144 -10.06 14.35 4.79
C GLY A 144 -9.44 13.18 5.54
N GLY A 145 -8.19 12.83 5.20
CA GLY A 145 -7.46 11.73 5.82
C GLY A 145 -6.24 11.28 5.01
N SER A 146 -5.80 10.03 5.21
CA SER A 146 -4.67 9.49 4.44
C SER A 146 -4.83 8.05 3.96
N ILE A 147 -4.20 7.75 2.83
CA ILE A 147 -4.12 6.43 2.23
C ILE A 147 -2.67 5.99 2.21
N ILE A 148 -2.37 4.86 2.83
CA ILE A 148 -1.07 4.20 2.73
C ILE A 148 -1.22 3.02 1.78
N ILE A 149 -0.33 2.93 0.80
CA ILE A 149 -0.34 1.89 -0.22
C ILE A 149 0.89 1.00 -0.05
N THR A 150 0.69 -0.32 -0.06
CA THR A 150 1.81 -1.27 -0.02
C THR A 150 2.34 -1.58 -1.41
N GLY A 151 3.38 -0.86 -1.80
CA GLY A 151 4.26 -1.19 -2.92
C GLY A 151 5.26 -2.30 -2.55
N SER A 152 6.48 -2.21 -3.11
CA SER A 152 7.61 -3.09 -2.77
C SER A 152 8.89 -2.53 -3.37
N ALA A 153 10.04 -2.84 -2.76
CA ALA A 153 11.35 -2.61 -3.37
C ALA A 153 11.53 -3.34 -4.73
N THR A 154 10.73 -4.37 -5.02
CA THR A 154 10.71 -5.03 -6.34
C THR A 154 10.11 -4.15 -7.43
N GLY A 155 9.27 -3.17 -7.06
CA GLY A 155 8.72 -2.16 -7.98
C GLY A 155 9.75 -1.12 -8.44
N LEU A 156 10.95 -1.12 -7.85
CA LEU A 156 12.01 -0.16 -8.12
C LEU A 156 13.15 -0.73 -8.97
N GLN A 157 13.07 -2.01 -9.36
CA GLN A 157 14.18 -2.72 -9.99
C GLN A 157 13.71 -3.88 -10.87
N ARG A 158 14.65 -4.43 -11.64
CA ARG A 158 14.44 -5.69 -12.36
C ARG A 158 14.38 -6.84 -11.36
N PHE A 159 13.33 -7.65 -11.42
CA PHE A 159 13.15 -8.78 -10.51
C PHE A 159 12.54 -9.99 -11.23
N ARG A 160 12.97 -11.20 -10.86
CA ARG A 160 12.63 -12.44 -11.61
C ARG A 160 11.22 -12.96 -11.36
N ALA A 161 10.58 -12.55 -10.27
CA ALA A 161 9.16 -12.83 -10.08
C ALA A 161 8.34 -11.82 -10.90
N VAL A 162 8.12 -12.13 -12.18
CA VAL A 162 7.65 -11.18 -13.18
C VAL A 162 6.25 -10.65 -12.85
N ASP A 163 5.31 -11.49 -12.43
CA ASP A 163 3.95 -11.09 -12.08
C ASP A 163 3.92 -10.17 -10.85
N TYR A 164 4.68 -10.54 -9.81
CA TYR A 164 4.83 -9.75 -8.60
C TYR A 164 5.53 -8.41 -8.86
N ALA A 165 6.61 -8.42 -9.65
CA ALA A 165 7.29 -7.20 -10.05
C ALA A 165 6.35 -6.31 -10.87
N THR A 166 5.59 -6.88 -11.82
CA THR A 166 4.63 -6.16 -12.64
C THR A 166 3.53 -5.53 -11.79
N SER A 167 2.92 -6.28 -10.87
CA SER A 167 1.91 -5.71 -9.97
C SER A 167 2.48 -4.60 -9.10
N LYS A 168 3.69 -4.77 -8.54
CA LYS A 168 4.30 -3.75 -7.68
C LYS A 168 4.78 -2.50 -8.45
N HIS A 169 5.23 -2.61 -9.70
CA HIS A 169 5.43 -1.44 -10.57
C HIS A 169 4.10 -0.73 -10.86
N GLY A 170 3.03 -1.48 -11.14
CA GLY A 170 1.69 -0.92 -11.34
C GLY A 170 1.18 -0.18 -10.10
N VAL A 171 1.44 -0.70 -8.90
CA VAL A 171 1.09 -0.05 -7.63
C VAL A 171 1.86 1.26 -7.46
N LEU A 172 3.16 1.32 -7.81
CA LEU A 172 3.91 2.57 -7.76
C LEU A 172 3.36 3.61 -8.73
N GLY A 173 3.04 3.20 -9.97
CA GLY A 173 2.41 4.08 -10.96
C GLY A 173 1.06 4.62 -10.47
N PHE A 174 0.24 3.75 -9.88
CA PHE A 174 -1.03 4.13 -9.28
C PHE A 174 -0.86 5.13 -8.13
N GLY A 175 0.03 4.85 -7.17
CA GLY A 175 0.30 5.74 -6.03
C GLY A 175 0.79 7.11 -6.48
N ARG A 176 1.74 7.16 -7.43
CA ARG A 176 2.24 8.43 -8.01
C ARG A 176 1.15 9.20 -8.73
N GLY A 177 0.31 8.53 -9.53
CA GLY A 177 -0.78 9.17 -10.27
C GLY A 177 -1.88 9.73 -9.37
N LEU A 178 -2.12 9.13 -8.18
CA LEU A 178 -3.08 9.65 -7.23
C LEU A 178 -2.67 11.01 -6.65
N VAL A 179 -1.37 11.30 -6.50
CA VAL A 179 -0.90 12.55 -5.89
C VAL A 179 -1.36 13.80 -6.66
N PRO A 180 -1.01 13.98 -7.95
CA PRO A 180 -1.47 15.14 -8.71
C PRO A 180 -2.98 15.11 -8.93
N LEU A 181 -3.60 13.94 -9.05
CA LEU A 181 -5.05 13.80 -9.19
C LEU A 181 -5.79 14.39 -7.97
N LEU A 182 -5.39 14.00 -6.75
CA LEU A 182 -6.01 14.49 -5.51
C LEU A 182 -5.75 16.00 -5.33
N LYS A 183 -4.56 16.47 -5.70
CA LYS A 183 -4.20 17.90 -5.68
C LYS A 183 -5.07 18.72 -6.64
N ALA A 184 -5.22 18.28 -7.89
CA ALA A 184 -6.04 18.95 -8.89
C ALA A 184 -7.51 19.00 -8.47
N ALA A 185 -8.01 17.94 -7.82
CA ALA A 185 -9.36 17.88 -7.26
C ALA A 185 -9.52 18.65 -5.93
N GLN A 186 -8.45 19.25 -5.39
CA GLN A 186 -8.43 19.99 -4.12
C GLN A 186 -8.99 19.18 -2.94
N LEU A 187 -8.72 17.86 -2.93
CA LEU A 187 -9.19 16.99 -1.87
C LEU A 187 -8.20 16.99 -0.69
N PRO A 188 -8.66 17.08 0.57
CA PRO A 188 -7.81 17.05 1.76
C PRO A 188 -7.28 15.64 2.08
N ILE A 189 -6.86 14.88 1.07
CA ILE A 189 -6.46 13.48 1.18
C ILE A 189 -4.98 13.35 0.87
N ARG A 190 -4.22 12.79 1.81
CA ARG A 190 -2.80 12.44 1.61
C ARG A 190 -2.67 11.02 1.10
N VAL A 191 -1.70 10.76 0.23
CA VAL A 191 -1.38 9.40 -0.21
C VAL A 191 0.12 9.16 -0.14
N ASN A 192 0.54 8.05 0.45
CA ASN A 192 1.95 7.66 0.49
C ASN A 192 2.09 6.18 0.12
N THR A 193 3.20 5.83 -0.52
CA THR A 193 3.49 4.45 -0.92
C THR A 193 4.68 3.92 -0.13
N LEU A 194 4.50 2.77 0.53
CA LEU A 194 5.57 2.03 1.17
C LEU A 194 6.17 1.03 0.20
N ALA A 195 7.49 0.99 0.12
CA ALA A 195 8.24 -0.01 -0.62
C ALA A 195 9.12 -0.84 0.32
N PRO A 196 8.55 -1.84 1.02
CA PRO A 196 9.35 -2.71 1.88
C PRO A 196 10.34 -3.55 1.08
N SER A 197 11.51 -3.78 1.67
CA SER A 197 12.45 -4.82 1.27
C SER A 197 12.05 -6.18 1.88
N TRP A 198 12.96 -7.17 1.89
CA TRP A 198 12.74 -8.50 2.45
C TRP A 198 12.18 -8.45 3.87
N THR A 199 10.88 -8.74 4.00
CA THR A 199 10.12 -8.61 5.26
C THR A 199 9.42 -9.91 5.59
N ASP A 200 9.49 -10.30 6.87
CA ASP A 200 8.81 -11.46 7.40
C ASP A 200 7.29 -11.30 7.28
N SER A 201 6.69 -11.98 6.31
CA SER A 201 5.29 -11.81 5.93
C SER A 201 4.71 -13.08 5.31
N SER A 202 3.38 -13.16 5.28
CA SER A 202 2.64 -14.26 4.64
C SER A 202 2.82 -14.33 3.12
N VAL A 203 3.34 -13.28 2.49
CA VAL A 203 3.73 -13.28 1.08
C VAL A 203 4.83 -14.32 0.83
N LEU A 204 5.67 -14.60 1.82
CA LEU A 204 6.87 -15.44 1.68
C LEU A 204 7.08 -16.40 2.89
N PRO A 205 6.13 -17.32 3.20
CA PRO A 205 6.13 -18.08 4.46
C PRO A 205 7.32 -19.03 4.65
N SER A 206 7.89 -19.54 3.56
CA SER A 206 9.06 -20.45 3.57
C SER A 206 10.39 -19.71 3.36
N LEU A 207 10.34 -18.47 2.88
CA LEU A 207 11.54 -17.77 2.42
C LEU A 207 12.40 -17.27 3.57
N LYS A 208 11.81 -16.89 4.71
CA LYS A 208 12.59 -16.46 5.89
C LYS A 208 13.62 -17.50 6.32
N ARG A 209 13.21 -18.78 6.40
CA ARG A 209 14.13 -19.88 6.74
C ARG A 209 15.21 -20.05 5.68
N GLN A 210 14.84 -19.98 4.40
CA GLN A 210 15.77 -20.14 3.29
C GLN A 210 16.79 -18.99 3.20
N LEU A 211 16.36 -17.74 3.39
CA LEU A 211 17.22 -16.56 3.38
C LEU A 211 18.17 -16.53 4.57
N ASN A 212 17.67 -16.90 5.76
CA ASN A 212 18.52 -17.02 6.95
C ASN A 212 19.63 -18.06 6.75
N ASN A 213 19.34 -19.18 6.08
CA ASN A 213 20.35 -20.21 5.79
C ASN A 213 21.47 -19.73 4.84
N ILE A 214 21.26 -18.64 4.11
CA ILE A 214 22.27 -18.03 3.22
C ILE A 214 22.73 -16.64 3.73
N ASN A 215 22.52 -16.35 5.01
CA ASN A 215 22.91 -15.09 5.67
C ASN A 215 22.29 -13.82 5.05
N VAL A 216 21.10 -13.92 4.46
CA VAL A 216 20.32 -12.76 4.04
C VAL A 216 19.33 -12.40 5.14
N GLU A 217 19.52 -11.23 5.73
CA GLU A 217 18.66 -10.71 6.80
C GLU A 217 17.25 -10.39 6.27
N VAL A 218 16.23 -10.87 6.98
CA VAL A 218 14.82 -10.54 6.75
C VAL A 218 14.35 -9.65 7.88
N GLN A 219 13.87 -8.45 7.57
CA GLN A 219 13.41 -7.52 8.60
C GLN A 219 12.07 -7.98 9.21
N PRO A 220 11.82 -7.71 10.49
CA PRO A 220 10.51 -7.98 11.11
C PRO A 220 9.39 -7.17 10.45
N ALA A 221 8.18 -7.72 10.40
CA ALA A 221 6.97 -6.99 9.98
C ALA A 221 6.74 -5.70 10.76
N SER A 222 7.10 -5.68 12.05
CA SER A 222 6.95 -4.52 12.94
C SER A 222 7.73 -3.30 12.47
N VAL A 223 8.85 -3.48 11.75
CA VAL A 223 9.62 -2.36 11.17
C VAL A 223 8.79 -1.62 10.13
N VAL A 224 8.14 -2.38 9.23
CA VAL A 224 7.29 -1.79 8.18
C VAL A 224 6.01 -1.22 8.79
N ALA A 225 5.42 -1.91 9.78
CA ALA A 225 4.23 -1.45 10.48
C ALA A 225 4.43 -0.07 11.13
N ARG A 226 5.58 0.14 11.77
CA ARG A 226 5.96 1.44 12.35
C ARG A 226 6.05 2.53 11.29
N CYS A 227 6.65 2.24 10.14
CA CYS A 227 6.72 3.20 9.04
C CYS A 227 5.31 3.52 8.49
N ALA A 228 4.44 2.51 8.34
CA ALA A 228 3.05 2.72 7.93
C ALA A 228 2.30 3.63 8.90
N ALA A 229 2.42 3.38 10.21
CA ALA A 229 1.83 4.22 11.24
C ALA A 229 2.39 5.66 11.17
N TYR A 230 3.71 5.82 11.03
CA TYR A 230 4.32 7.15 10.90
C TYR A 230 3.78 7.93 9.70
N LEU A 231 3.63 7.30 8.53
CA LEU A 231 3.08 7.97 7.34
C LEU A 231 1.59 8.35 7.50
N MET A 232 0.85 7.63 8.34
CA MET A 232 -0.51 8.03 8.73
C MET A 232 -0.48 9.24 9.67
N ALA A 233 0.42 9.23 10.66
CA ALA A 233 0.51 10.23 11.72
C ALA A 233 1.08 11.58 11.25
N ASP A 234 2.12 11.56 10.43
CA ASP A 234 2.81 12.76 9.99
C ASP A 234 2.07 13.43 8.83
N VAL A 235 1.46 14.58 9.13
CA VAL A 235 0.68 15.38 8.18
C VAL A 235 1.53 16.02 7.08
N SER A 236 2.85 16.13 7.27
CA SER A 236 3.76 16.64 6.24
C SER A 236 4.04 15.61 5.14
N MET A 237 3.77 14.33 5.42
CA MET A 237 3.97 13.25 4.46
C MET A 237 2.77 13.16 3.52
N ASN A 238 2.95 13.64 2.28
CA ASN A 238 2.02 13.52 1.18
C ASN A 238 2.77 13.33 -0.15
N GLY A 239 2.56 12.18 -0.77
CA GLY A 239 3.11 11.81 -2.07
C GLY A 239 4.46 11.13 -2.04
N GLN A 240 4.99 10.78 -0.87
CA GLN A 240 6.27 10.10 -0.78
C GLN A 240 6.17 8.61 -1.15
N LEU A 241 7.18 8.15 -1.90
CA LEU A 241 7.55 6.75 -1.99
C LEU A 241 8.65 6.46 -0.98
N VAL A 242 8.35 5.66 0.05
CA VAL A 242 9.28 5.36 1.14
C VAL A 242 9.76 3.93 1.08
N HIS A 243 11.06 3.75 0.83
CA HIS A 243 11.73 2.46 0.92
C HIS A 243 12.03 2.13 2.38
N VAL A 244 11.72 0.91 2.80
CA VAL A 244 11.94 0.45 4.19
C VAL A 244 12.80 -0.80 4.19
N GLN A 245 14.02 -0.68 4.71
CA GLN A 245 14.98 -1.77 4.79
C GLN A 245 15.81 -1.70 6.08
N ARG A 246 15.80 -2.79 6.86
CA ARG A 246 16.61 -2.97 8.08
C ARG A 246 16.44 -1.83 9.09
N GLY A 247 15.19 -1.42 9.30
CA GLY A 247 14.86 -0.33 10.23
C GLY A 247 14.96 1.06 9.64
N LYS A 248 15.59 1.23 8.46
CA LYS A 248 15.79 2.52 7.82
C LYS A 248 14.63 2.83 6.89
N CYS A 249 14.07 4.02 7.04
CA CYS A 249 13.06 4.58 6.13
C CYS A 249 13.73 5.63 5.26
N ALA A 250 13.54 5.55 3.95
CA ALA A 250 14.18 6.48 3.03
C ALA A 250 13.23 6.89 1.91
N GLU A 251 13.09 8.19 1.70
CA GLU A 251 12.31 8.74 0.58
C GLU A 251 13.07 8.53 -0.74
N VAL A 252 12.34 8.07 -1.76
CA VAL A 252 12.90 7.64 -3.05
C VAL A 252 12.55 8.58 -4.21
N ASP A 253 11.32 9.06 -4.29
CA ASP A 253 10.83 9.76 -5.49
C ASP A 253 11.47 11.13 -5.62
N ASN A 254 11.27 11.99 -4.63
CA ASN A 254 11.83 13.34 -4.63
C ASN A 254 13.36 13.32 -4.50
N ALA A 255 13.91 12.33 -3.80
CA ALA A 255 15.34 12.23 -3.59
C ALA A 255 16.12 11.63 -4.77
N VAL A 256 15.47 10.85 -5.66
CA VAL A 256 16.17 10.07 -6.70
C VAL A 256 15.42 10.03 -8.01
N LEU A 257 14.20 9.50 -8.03
CA LEU A 257 13.55 9.11 -9.29
C LEU A 257 13.00 10.29 -10.08
N LEU A 258 12.32 11.24 -9.43
CA LEU A 258 11.80 12.42 -10.10
C LEU A 258 12.93 13.33 -10.61
N PRO A 259 13.97 13.65 -9.82
CA PRO A 259 15.11 14.41 -10.36
C PRO A 259 15.86 13.68 -11.48
N ALA A 260 15.88 12.34 -11.48
CA ALA A 260 16.44 11.57 -12.58
C ALA A 260 15.60 11.68 -13.85
N TYR A 261 14.27 11.67 -13.73
CA TYR A 261 13.37 11.90 -14.86
C TYR A 261 13.47 13.33 -15.40
N GLU A 262 13.51 14.35 -14.54
CA GLU A 262 13.69 15.75 -14.95
C GLU A 262 14.96 15.95 -15.78
N ARG A 263 16.07 15.28 -15.40
CA ARG A 263 17.30 15.30 -16.20
C ARG A 263 17.17 14.64 -17.57
N ILE A 264 16.26 13.68 -17.73
CA ILE A 264 15.96 13.03 -19.01
C ILE A 264 15.11 13.96 -19.88
N ASN A 265 14.10 14.59 -19.28
CA ASN A 265 13.15 15.44 -20.00
C ASN A 265 13.77 16.78 -20.45
N GLY A 266 14.73 17.30 -19.67
CA GLY A 266 15.28 18.64 -19.89
C GLY A 266 14.41 19.72 -19.21
N ASN A 267 15.03 20.88 -18.94
CA ASN A 267 14.36 21.98 -18.22
C ASN A 267 13.50 22.87 -19.14
N ASP A 268 13.53 22.64 -20.45
CA ASP A 268 12.85 23.43 -21.48
C ASP A 268 11.53 22.82 -21.97
N TYR A 269 11.20 21.61 -21.51
CA TYR A 269 9.94 20.94 -21.80
C TYR A 269 8.94 21.10 -20.64
N PRO A 270 7.66 21.43 -20.89
CA PRO A 270 6.67 21.58 -19.83
C PRO A 270 6.42 20.26 -19.10
N THR A 271 6.14 20.34 -17.81
CA THR A 271 5.69 19.17 -17.05
C THR A 271 4.33 18.69 -17.56
N GLU A 272 4.02 17.41 -17.35
CA GLU A 272 2.74 16.81 -17.76
C GLU A 272 1.54 17.54 -17.11
N ASP A 273 1.67 17.96 -15.84
CA ASP A 273 0.65 18.76 -15.16
C ASP A 273 0.47 20.13 -15.83
N GLU A 274 1.56 20.83 -16.19
CA GLU A 274 1.47 22.08 -16.95
C GLU A 274 0.77 21.89 -18.31
N VAL A 275 1.04 20.77 -18.99
CA VAL A 275 0.37 20.45 -20.26
C VAL A 275 -1.13 20.25 -20.03
N LEU A 276 -1.53 19.52 -18.98
CA LEU A 276 -2.93 19.30 -18.64
C LEU A 276 -3.64 20.59 -18.23
N GLU A 277 -2.99 21.47 -17.46
CA GLU A 277 -3.51 22.79 -17.10
C GLU A 277 -3.72 23.67 -18.34
N ARG A 278 -2.75 23.69 -19.27
CA ARG A 278 -2.88 24.40 -20.55
C ARG A 278 -4.04 23.85 -21.39
N LEU A 279 -4.21 22.54 -21.43
CA LEU A 279 -5.33 21.89 -22.13
C LEU A 279 -6.67 22.26 -21.51
N ALA A 280 -6.78 22.25 -20.18
CA ALA A 280 -7.99 22.65 -19.47
C ALA A 280 -8.34 24.12 -19.72
N ALA A 281 -7.35 25.02 -19.67
CA ALA A 281 -7.53 26.44 -19.95
C ALA A 281 -7.93 26.72 -21.41
N ALA A 282 -7.45 25.94 -22.36
CA ALA A 282 -7.82 26.06 -23.78
C ALA A 282 -9.24 25.55 -24.09
N ALA A 283 -9.84 24.76 -23.20
CA ALA A 283 -11.19 24.21 -23.35
C ALA A 283 -12.29 25.04 -22.63
N ALA A 284 -11.90 26.05 -21.85
CA ALA A 284 -12.79 26.95 -21.09
C ALA A 284 -13.12 28.22 -21.88
#